data_AF-A0A060ZH96-F1
#
_entry.id   AF-A0A060ZH96-F1
#
_cell.length_a   1.000
_cell.length_b   1.000
_cell.length_c   1.000
_cell.angle_alpha   90.00
_cell.angle_beta   90.00
_cell.angle_gamma   90.00
#
_symmetry.space_group_name_H-M   'P 1'
#
loop_
_entity.id
_entity.type
_entity.pdbx_description
1 polymer ?
#
loop_
_entity_poly.entity_id
_entity_poly.type
_entity_poly.pdbx_seq_one_letter_code
_entity_poly.pdbx_strand_id
1 'polypeptide(L)'
;TYIFPQLKDLKAENLVTLLKCKLSENNTDSKETWKLFFTKASAVLDQALVLLSNQSEPVIGPALSQVLDVIGEIRVNRLTEDQLRDRDVIRKLFSGRLRAFLPSASGGFLHCLSTKNLSCDSYQAVVKEFGAQFDHMNLEQQQLVLKELVVLFLSRPTSDSGCVSNSNSSVDWLQKNLGPFSVLVSLGNLLNLNTDFSPLSALEVLSPKQTAELVVLPLPGLPGKDVIVNTVFDYLTESPKERRLPEFLYHLVRLSEEVTLCALVNTSSNLFLN
;
A
#
# COMPACT_ATOMS: atom_id res chain seq x y z
N THR A 1 -14.75 32.97 -31.40
CA THR A 1 -13.65 33.01 -30.41
C THR A 1 -14.25 33.01 -29.03
N TYR A 2 -14.33 31.84 -28.38
CA TYR A 2 -14.82 31.74 -27.00
C TYR A 2 -13.73 32.27 -26.05
N ILE A 3 -13.91 33.50 -25.61
CA ILE A 3 -13.07 34.13 -24.58
C ILE A 3 -13.57 33.57 -23.24
N PHE A 4 -12.90 32.55 -22.71
CA PHE A 4 -13.07 32.17 -21.32
C PHE A 4 -12.59 33.35 -20.44
N PRO A 5 -13.39 33.82 -19.47
CA PRO A 5 -12.97 34.90 -18.59
C PRO A 5 -11.67 34.53 -17.87
N GLN A 6 -10.75 35.48 -17.73
CA GLN A 6 -9.58 35.28 -16.88
C GLN A 6 -10.07 34.94 -15.47
N LEU A 7 -9.68 33.76 -14.95
CA LEU A 7 -9.98 33.24 -13.60
C LEU A 7 -9.26 34.05 -12.49
N LYS A 8 -9.25 35.39 -12.58
CA LYS A 8 -8.52 36.26 -11.65
C LYS A 8 -9.05 36.25 -10.21
N ASP A 9 -10.28 35.75 -10.01
CA ASP A 9 -10.94 35.69 -8.70
C ASP A 9 -11.36 34.27 -8.26
N LEU A 10 -10.77 33.21 -8.84
CA LEU A 10 -11.08 31.85 -8.41
C LEU A 10 -10.50 31.59 -7.01
N LYS A 11 -11.37 31.46 -6.01
CA LYS A 11 -10.99 31.04 -4.65
C LYS A 11 -10.89 29.52 -4.54
N ALA A 12 -10.15 29.04 -3.54
CA ALA A 12 -9.97 27.61 -3.30
C ALA A 12 -11.31 26.89 -3.04
N GLU A 13 -12.24 27.52 -2.33
CA GLU A 13 -13.57 26.99 -2.04
C GLU A 13 -14.39 26.79 -3.32
N ASN A 14 -14.34 27.75 -4.24
CA ASN A 14 -15.01 27.66 -5.54
C ASN A 14 -14.46 26.48 -6.36
N LEU A 15 -13.14 26.27 -6.31
CA LEU A 15 -12.48 25.15 -6.98
C LEU A 15 -12.89 23.80 -6.37
N VAL A 16 -13.03 23.71 -5.04
CA VAL A 16 -13.52 22.50 -4.36
C VAL A 16 -14.94 22.15 -4.81
N THR A 17 -15.85 23.13 -4.85
CA THR A 17 -17.23 22.90 -5.30
C THR A 17 -17.28 22.41 -6.74
N LEU A 18 -16.50 23.03 -7.63
CA LEU A 18 -16.43 22.63 -9.04
C LEU A 18 -15.83 21.22 -9.19
N LEU A 19 -14.77 20.91 -8.44
CA LEU A 19 -14.15 19.59 -8.43
C LEU A 19 -15.13 18.50 -8.02
N LYS A 20 -15.87 18.69 -6.93
CA LYS A 20 -16.87 17.72 -6.48
C LYS A 20 -17.93 17.47 -7.55
N CYS A 21 -18.49 18.54 -8.10
CA CYS A 21 -19.50 18.42 -9.16
C CYS A 21 -18.97 17.59 -10.33
N LYS A 22 -17.77 17.92 -10.81
CA LYS A 22 -17.15 17.26 -11.97
C LYS A 22 -16.71 15.83 -11.69
N LEU A 23 -16.21 15.54 -10.50
CA LEU A 23 -15.80 14.18 -10.12
C LEU A 23 -17.01 13.25 -10.02
N SER A 24 -18.17 13.75 -9.61
CA SER A 24 -19.41 12.97 -9.51
C SER A 24 -20.15 12.80 -10.84
N GLU A 25 -19.73 13.47 -11.92
CA GLU A 25 -20.33 13.29 -13.25
C GLU A 25 -19.95 11.92 -13.85
N ASN A 26 -20.89 11.28 -14.55
CA ASN A 26 -20.64 10.01 -15.23
C ASN A 26 -19.74 10.15 -16.47
N ASN A 27 -19.72 11.35 -17.08
CA ASN A 27 -18.88 11.63 -18.24
C ASN A 27 -17.51 12.12 -17.75
N THR A 28 -16.46 11.39 -18.10
CA THR A 28 -15.10 11.77 -17.75
C THR A 28 -14.55 12.75 -18.79
N ASP A 29 -14.18 13.95 -18.34
CA ASP A 29 -13.41 14.90 -19.15
C ASP A 29 -12.08 14.25 -19.58
N SER A 30 -11.50 14.73 -20.68
CA SER A 30 -10.20 14.19 -21.11
C SER A 30 -9.08 14.58 -20.14
N LYS A 31 -8.01 13.78 -20.12
CA LYS A 31 -6.81 14.05 -19.31
C LYS A 31 -6.22 15.44 -19.60
N GLU A 32 -6.22 15.85 -20.86
CA GLU A 32 -5.74 17.17 -21.32
C GLU A 32 -6.61 18.30 -20.79
N THR A 33 -7.92 18.08 -20.69
CA THR A 33 -8.89 19.04 -20.15
C THR A 33 -8.62 19.29 -18.67
N TRP A 34 -8.46 18.21 -17.88
CA TRP A 34 -8.07 18.30 -16.48
C TRP A 34 -6.72 18.99 -16.29
N LYS A 35 -5.73 18.65 -17.13
CA LYS A 35 -4.40 19.25 -17.06
C LYS A 35 -4.43 20.74 -17.36
N LEU A 36 -5.18 21.16 -18.38
CA LEU A 36 -5.37 22.57 -18.70
C LEU A 36 -6.08 23.31 -17.56
N PHE A 37 -7.14 22.70 -17.01
CA PHE A 37 -7.90 23.25 -15.90
C PHE A 37 -7.01 23.48 -14.67
N PHE A 38 -6.29 22.45 -14.22
CA PHE A 38 -5.40 22.57 -13.06
C PHE A 38 -4.20 23.48 -13.29
N THR A 39 -3.70 23.57 -14.52
CA THR A 39 -2.65 24.53 -14.86
C THR A 39 -3.15 25.97 -14.71
N LYS A 40 -4.37 26.26 -15.18
CA LYS A 40 -5.00 27.59 -15.03
C LYS A 40 -5.36 27.90 -13.57
N ALA A 41 -5.77 26.91 -12.80
CA ALA A 41 -6.13 27.06 -11.38
C ALA A 41 -4.94 26.86 -10.42
N SER A 42 -3.70 26.80 -10.94
CA SER A 42 -2.51 26.38 -10.18
C SER A 42 -2.25 27.21 -8.91
N ALA A 43 -2.61 28.49 -8.92
CA ALA A 43 -2.43 29.40 -7.78
C ALA A 43 -3.25 28.99 -6.54
N VAL A 44 -4.41 28.37 -6.72
CA VAL A 44 -5.32 27.99 -5.61
C VAL A 44 -5.49 26.48 -5.46
N LEU A 45 -4.94 25.69 -6.40
CA LEU A 45 -5.08 24.23 -6.41
C LEU A 45 -4.59 23.58 -5.12
N ASP A 46 -3.42 23.96 -4.61
CA ASP A 46 -2.85 23.36 -3.40
C ASP A 46 -3.77 23.57 -2.18
N GLN A 47 -4.36 24.75 -2.04
CA GLN A 47 -5.30 25.05 -0.96
C GLN A 47 -6.63 24.30 -1.15
N ALA A 48 -7.13 24.22 -2.39
CA ALA A 48 -8.35 23.47 -2.70
C ALA A 48 -8.20 21.97 -2.39
N LEU A 49 -7.06 21.37 -2.73
CA LEU A 49 -6.77 19.96 -2.43
C LEU A 49 -6.71 19.68 -0.92
N VAL A 50 -6.20 20.63 -0.13
CA VAL A 50 -6.23 20.56 1.34
C VAL A 50 -7.65 20.62 1.88
N LEU A 51 -8.45 21.58 1.39
CA LEU A 51 -9.85 21.69 1.79
C LEU A 51 -10.65 20.42 1.43
N LEU A 52 -10.38 19.81 0.27
CA LEU A 52 -11.01 18.57 -0.16
C LEU A 52 -10.61 17.38 0.72
N SER A 53 -9.32 17.25 1.05
CA SER A 53 -8.79 16.14 1.86
C SER A 53 -9.22 16.19 3.33
N ASN A 54 -9.59 17.37 3.84
CA ASN A 54 -10.06 17.55 5.21
C ASN A 54 -11.55 17.29 5.40
N GLN A 55 -12.30 17.05 4.33
CA GLN A 55 -13.73 16.78 4.44
C GLN A 55 -14.00 15.34 4.83
N SER A 56 -15.10 15.13 5.58
CA SER A 56 -15.48 13.84 6.14
C SER A 56 -16.08 12.88 5.11
N GLU A 57 -16.68 13.42 4.05
CA GLU A 57 -17.32 12.60 3.01
C GLU A 57 -16.31 12.21 1.93
N PRO A 58 -16.15 10.91 1.63
CA PRO A 58 -15.28 10.48 0.54
C PRO A 58 -15.85 10.98 -0.79
N VAL A 59 -14.99 11.55 -1.63
CA VAL A 59 -15.36 11.86 -3.00
C VAL A 59 -15.35 10.55 -3.77
N ILE A 60 -16.46 10.23 -4.43
CA ILE A 60 -16.61 9.02 -5.26
C ILE A 60 -16.94 9.47 -6.67
N GLY A 61 -16.25 8.90 -7.65
CA GLY A 61 -16.39 9.31 -9.03
C GLY A 61 -15.51 8.53 -10.00
N PRO A 62 -15.97 8.33 -11.26
CA PRO A 62 -15.22 7.58 -12.26
C PRO A 62 -13.92 8.30 -12.71
N ALA A 63 -13.80 9.61 -12.47
CA ALA A 63 -12.64 10.41 -12.86
C ALA A 63 -11.51 10.48 -11.82
N LEU A 64 -11.68 9.93 -10.61
CA LEU A 64 -10.74 10.14 -9.49
C LEU A 64 -9.30 9.70 -9.81
N SER A 65 -9.15 8.53 -10.44
CA SER A 65 -7.83 8.00 -10.84
C SER A 65 -7.14 8.90 -11.85
N GLN A 66 -7.87 9.35 -12.88
CA GLN A 66 -7.37 10.23 -13.93
C GLN A 66 -7.00 11.61 -13.36
N VAL A 67 -7.83 12.16 -12.46
CA VAL A 67 -7.53 13.42 -11.77
C VAL A 67 -6.27 13.30 -10.92
N LEU A 68 -6.10 12.19 -10.19
CA LEU A 68 -4.88 11.92 -9.45
C LEU A 68 -3.67 11.82 -10.37
N ASP A 69 -3.78 11.14 -11.50
CA ASP A 69 -2.70 11.04 -12.50
C ASP A 69 -2.26 12.43 -12.98
N VAL A 70 -3.22 13.30 -13.29
CA VAL A 70 -2.93 14.67 -13.73
C VAL A 70 -2.26 15.47 -12.61
N ILE A 71 -2.78 15.40 -11.37
CA ILE A 71 -2.15 16.06 -10.22
C ILE A 71 -0.73 15.51 -10.02
N GLY A 72 -0.54 14.21 -10.19
CA GLY A 72 0.74 13.53 -10.21
C GLY A 72 1.71 14.15 -11.21
N GLU A 73 1.27 14.37 -12.45
CA GLU A 73 2.09 15.02 -13.48
C GLU A 73 2.47 16.46 -13.15
N ILE A 74 1.54 17.26 -12.63
CA ILE A 74 1.78 18.69 -12.46
C ILE A 74 2.38 19.05 -11.08
N ARG A 75 2.30 18.16 -10.09
CA ARG A 75 2.83 18.38 -8.73
C ARG A 75 3.88 17.34 -8.33
N VAL A 76 3.53 16.05 -8.33
CA VAL A 76 4.43 14.99 -7.82
C VAL A 76 5.67 14.83 -8.70
N ASN A 77 5.48 14.80 -10.02
CA ASN A 77 6.56 14.64 -10.99
C ASN A 77 7.50 15.85 -11.11
N ARG A 78 7.14 16.98 -10.48
CA ARG A 78 7.94 18.21 -10.49
C ARG A 78 8.72 18.42 -9.18
N LEU A 79 8.59 17.51 -8.21
CA LEU A 79 9.39 17.55 -6.99
C LEU A 79 10.87 17.36 -7.33
N THR A 80 11.74 18.11 -6.65
CA THR A 80 13.18 17.92 -6.75
C THR A 80 13.62 16.67 -5.98
N GLU A 81 14.85 16.20 -6.22
CA GLU A 81 15.43 15.07 -5.49
C GLU A 81 15.42 15.29 -3.97
N ASP A 82 15.78 16.49 -3.51
CA ASP A 82 15.73 16.83 -2.08
C ASP A 82 14.31 16.75 -1.51
N GLN A 83 13.32 17.23 -2.27
CA GLN A 83 11.91 17.18 -1.88
C GLN A 83 11.35 15.75 -1.86
N LEU A 84 11.80 14.88 -2.75
CA LEU A 84 11.41 13.47 -2.76
C LEU A 84 11.94 12.73 -1.52
N ARG A 85 13.12 13.12 -1.03
CA ARG A 85 13.76 12.50 0.14
C ARG A 85 13.34 13.13 1.47
N ASP A 86 12.68 14.28 1.44
CA ASP A 86 12.12 14.97 2.60
C ASP A 86 10.75 14.38 3.00
N ARG A 87 10.75 13.69 4.15
CA ARG A 87 9.56 13.07 4.73
C ARG A 87 8.42 14.06 4.97
N ASP A 88 8.70 15.27 5.43
CA ASP A 88 7.66 16.24 5.77
C ASP A 88 7.01 16.85 4.53
N VAL A 89 7.79 17.09 3.47
CA VAL A 89 7.26 17.49 2.17
C VAL A 89 6.33 16.42 1.60
N ILE A 90 6.78 15.16 1.60
CA ILE A 90 5.99 14.02 1.11
C ILE A 90 4.73 13.81 1.96
N ARG A 91 4.86 13.80 3.29
CA ARG A 91 3.72 13.70 4.21
C ARG A 91 2.69 14.78 3.94
N LYS A 92 3.10 16.04 3.81
CA LYS A 92 2.18 17.16 3.53
C LYS A 92 1.44 17.00 2.20
N LEU A 93 2.11 16.45 1.19
CA LEU A 93 1.51 16.19 -0.11
C LEU A 93 0.48 15.05 -0.03
N PHE A 94 0.84 13.90 0.54
CA PHE A 94 -0.02 12.73 0.55
C PHE A 94 -1.18 12.84 1.55
N SER A 95 -0.90 13.18 2.82
CA SER A 95 -1.93 13.33 3.85
C SER A 95 -2.81 14.55 3.60
N GLY A 96 -2.22 15.63 3.10
CA GLY A 96 -2.87 16.92 3.00
C GLY A 96 -3.55 17.16 1.66
N ARG A 97 -2.99 16.73 0.53
CA ARG A 97 -3.49 17.12 -0.80
C ARG A 97 -4.05 15.96 -1.61
N LEU A 98 -3.47 14.77 -1.46
CA LEU A 98 -3.82 13.61 -2.30
C LEU A 98 -4.74 12.61 -1.61
N ARG A 99 -4.94 12.72 -0.29
CA ARG A 99 -5.66 11.74 0.54
C ARG A 99 -6.99 11.30 -0.05
N ALA A 100 -7.81 12.25 -0.51
CA ALA A 100 -9.14 11.98 -1.07
C ALA A 100 -9.12 11.11 -2.35
N PHE A 101 -7.98 11.00 -3.02
CA PHE A 101 -7.84 10.29 -4.29
C PHE A 101 -7.09 8.96 -4.18
N LEU A 102 -6.37 8.72 -3.08
CA LEU A 102 -5.55 7.51 -2.89
C LEU A 102 -6.34 6.19 -3.03
N PRO A 103 -7.61 6.07 -2.57
CA PRO A 103 -8.41 4.86 -2.77
C PRO A 103 -8.70 4.52 -4.24
N SER A 104 -8.41 5.42 -5.19
CA SER A 104 -8.63 5.21 -6.62
C SER A 104 -7.35 5.38 -7.43
N ALA A 105 -6.17 5.23 -6.80
CA ALA A 105 -4.91 5.44 -7.50
C ALA A 105 -4.73 4.46 -8.66
N SER A 106 -4.38 5.00 -9.84
CA SER A 106 -4.12 4.20 -11.03
C SER A 106 -2.83 3.39 -10.87
N GLY A 107 -2.72 2.26 -11.58
CA GLY A 107 -1.47 1.50 -11.64
C GLY A 107 -0.31 2.34 -12.17
N GLY A 108 -0.56 3.24 -13.13
CA GLY A 108 0.44 4.15 -13.68
C GLY A 108 0.97 5.15 -12.65
N PHE A 109 0.10 5.73 -11.83
CA PHE A 109 0.52 6.61 -10.73
C PHE A 109 1.35 5.86 -9.68
N LEU A 110 0.88 4.67 -9.26
CA LEU A 110 1.55 3.84 -8.27
C LEU A 110 2.94 3.40 -8.75
N HIS A 111 3.04 2.93 -9.99
CA HIS A 111 4.30 2.55 -10.63
C HIS A 111 5.24 3.75 -10.85
N CYS A 112 4.71 4.93 -11.17
CA CYS A 112 5.54 6.14 -11.26
C CYS A 112 6.10 6.53 -9.90
N LEU A 113 5.30 6.43 -8.83
CA LEU A 113 5.71 6.75 -7.46
C LEU A 113 6.75 5.76 -6.92
N SER A 114 6.39 4.47 -6.96
CA SER A 114 7.21 3.39 -7.51
C SER A 114 8.67 3.68 -7.77
N THR A 115 8.86 4.37 -8.89
CA THR A 115 10.14 4.57 -9.55
C THR A 115 10.89 5.83 -9.07
N LYS A 116 10.29 6.68 -8.23
CA LYS A 116 10.94 7.88 -7.68
C LYS A 116 12.04 7.57 -6.65
N ASN A 117 13.00 8.46 -6.50
CA ASN A 117 14.08 8.37 -5.51
C ASN A 117 13.62 8.81 -4.10
N LEU A 118 12.57 8.18 -3.58
CA LEU A 118 12.13 8.41 -2.21
C LEU A 118 13.16 7.80 -1.24
N SER A 119 13.43 8.48 -0.13
CA SER A 119 14.06 7.85 1.03
C SER A 119 13.08 6.83 1.66
N CYS A 120 13.58 5.91 2.48
CA CYS A 120 12.71 4.99 3.22
C CYS A 120 11.70 5.73 4.10
N ASP A 121 12.11 6.83 4.76
CA ASP A 121 11.19 7.64 5.57
C ASP A 121 10.09 8.31 4.74
N SER A 122 10.44 8.83 3.55
CA SER A 122 9.46 9.39 2.61
C SER A 122 8.51 8.32 2.09
N TYR A 123 9.02 7.15 1.73
CA TYR A 123 8.20 6.02 1.28
C TYR A 123 7.25 5.55 2.39
N GLN A 124 7.73 5.39 3.62
CA GLN A 124 6.90 5.01 4.76
C GLN A 124 5.81 6.04 5.04
N ALA A 125 6.08 7.33 4.83
CA ALA A 125 5.04 8.36 4.88
C ALA A 125 3.98 8.17 3.79
N VAL A 126 4.35 7.78 2.56
CA VAL A 126 3.40 7.43 1.50
C VAL A 126 2.55 6.22 1.89
N VAL A 127 3.20 5.11 2.27
CA VAL A 127 2.50 3.85 2.61
C VAL A 127 1.56 4.04 3.79
N LYS A 128 1.93 4.84 4.78
CA LYS A 128 1.06 5.20 5.90
C LYS A 128 -0.25 5.83 5.42
N GLU A 129 -0.19 6.76 4.47
CA GLU A 129 -1.40 7.42 3.96
C GLU A 129 -2.25 6.50 3.10
N PHE A 130 -1.64 5.64 2.28
CA PHE A 130 -2.39 4.58 1.59
C PHE A 130 -3.01 3.57 2.58
N GLY A 131 -2.30 3.22 3.65
CA GLY A 131 -2.78 2.32 4.70
C GLY A 131 -3.96 2.90 5.45
N ALA A 132 -3.98 4.21 5.71
CA ALA A 132 -5.14 4.90 6.27
C ALA A 132 -6.37 4.91 5.35
N GLN A 133 -6.19 4.57 4.07
CA GLN A 133 -7.24 4.44 3.07
C GLN A 133 -7.60 2.98 2.74
N PHE A 134 -6.96 2.00 3.40
CA PHE A 134 -7.09 0.57 3.08
C PHE A 134 -8.54 0.08 3.07
N ASP A 135 -9.33 0.45 4.08
CA ASP A 135 -10.74 0.03 4.22
C ASP A 135 -11.69 0.72 3.23
N HIS A 136 -11.21 1.77 2.54
CA HIS A 136 -11.95 2.44 1.46
C HIS A 136 -11.62 1.86 0.07
N MET A 137 -10.73 0.87 0.00
CA MET A 137 -10.35 0.19 -1.23
C MET A 137 -11.03 -1.18 -1.30
N ASN A 138 -11.44 -1.57 -2.50
CA ASN A 138 -11.78 -2.98 -2.75
C ASN A 138 -10.50 -3.83 -2.84
N LEU A 139 -10.65 -5.15 -2.83
CA LEU A 139 -9.51 -6.08 -2.84
C LEU A 139 -8.60 -5.88 -4.07
N GLU A 140 -9.17 -5.65 -5.25
CA GLU A 140 -8.41 -5.41 -6.48
C GLU A 140 -7.50 -4.18 -6.35
N GLN A 141 -8.04 -3.09 -5.83
CA GLN A 141 -7.29 -1.86 -5.60
C GLN A 141 -6.22 -2.03 -4.51
N GLN A 142 -6.52 -2.76 -3.42
CA GLN A 142 -5.53 -3.05 -2.39
C GLN A 142 -4.36 -3.86 -2.95
N GLN A 143 -4.64 -4.87 -3.78
CA GLN A 143 -3.64 -5.67 -4.47
C GLN A 143 -2.84 -4.84 -5.48
N LEU A 144 -3.48 -3.89 -6.18
CA LEU A 144 -2.82 -2.97 -7.09
C LEU A 144 -1.82 -2.07 -6.36
N VAL A 145 -2.20 -1.49 -5.22
CA VAL A 145 -1.29 -0.68 -4.37
C VAL A 145 -0.13 -1.53 -3.86
N LEU A 146 -0.42 -2.73 -3.34
CA LEU A 146 0.60 -3.64 -2.87
C LEU A 146 1.61 -3.97 -3.98
N LYS A 147 1.14 -4.33 -5.17
CA LYS A 147 1.98 -4.76 -6.28
C LYS A 147 2.76 -3.59 -6.89
N GLU A 148 2.07 -2.54 -7.33
CA GLU A 148 2.66 -1.48 -8.13
C GLU A 148 3.40 -0.42 -7.30
N LEU A 149 3.14 -0.36 -5.99
CA LEU A 149 3.80 0.58 -5.08
C LEU A 149 4.73 -0.14 -4.09
N VAL A 150 4.16 -0.96 -3.20
CA VAL A 150 4.84 -1.45 -1.99
C VAL A 150 5.93 -2.46 -2.36
N VAL A 151 5.56 -3.55 -3.04
CA VAL A 151 6.50 -4.63 -3.40
C VAL A 151 7.57 -4.12 -4.37
N LEU A 152 7.17 -3.38 -5.41
CA LEU A 152 8.13 -2.80 -6.35
C LEU A 152 9.14 -1.86 -5.68
N PHE A 153 8.72 -1.02 -4.73
CA PHE A 153 9.65 -0.14 -4.02
C PHE A 153 10.60 -0.91 -3.11
N LEU A 154 10.07 -1.84 -2.29
CA LEU A 154 10.88 -2.59 -1.33
C LEU A 154 11.87 -3.56 -1.99
N SER A 155 11.57 -4.02 -3.22
CA SER A 155 12.41 -4.98 -3.95
C SER A 155 13.54 -4.32 -4.76
N ARG A 156 13.75 -3.01 -4.61
CA ARG A 156 14.76 -2.28 -5.39
C ARG A 156 16.17 -2.66 -4.95
N PRO A 157 17.10 -2.84 -5.91
CA PRO A 157 18.49 -3.16 -5.61
C PRO A 157 19.23 -1.89 -5.14
N THR A 158 18.95 -1.47 -3.90
CA THR A 158 19.61 -0.34 -3.22
C THR A 158 20.37 -0.85 -1.99
N SER A 159 21.23 -0.01 -1.42
CA SER A 159 21.99 -0.34 -0.21
C SER A 159 21.11 -0.61 1.02
N ASP A 160 19.87 -0.11 1.02
CA ASP A 160 18.86 -0.39 2.06
C ASP A 160 17.60 -0.98 1.40
N SER A 161 17.80 -2.03 0.59
CA SER A 161 16.70 -2.82 0.04
C SER A 161 15.76 -3.26 1.15
N GLY A 162 14.45 -3.17 0.92
CA GLY A 162 13.44 -3.51 1.92
C GLY A 162 13.26 -2.49 3.05
N CYS A 163 14.01 -1.38 3.07
CA CYS A 163 13.94 -0.35 4.13
C CYS A 163 14.12 -0.94 5.54
N VAL A 164 15.13 -1.80 5.66
CA VAL A 164 15.42 -2.57 6.88
C VAL A 164 16.11 -1.66 7.90
N SER A 165 17.05 -0.83 7.47
CA SER A 165 17.90 -0.04 8.38
C SER A 165 17.15 1.01 9.22
N ASN A 166 15.97 1.45 8.75
CA ASN A 166 15.11 2.44 9.44
C ASN A 166 14.09 1.81 10.40
N SER A 167 14.25 0.52 10.74
CA SER A 167 13.32 -0.23 11.60
C SER A 167 14.00 -0.78 12.84
N ASN A 168 13.36 -0.64 14.00
CA ASN A 168 13.93 -1.07 15.29
C ASN A 168 13.62 -2.54 15.64
N SER A 169 12.61 -3.13 15.01
CA SER A 169 12.17 -4.50 15.23
C SER A 169 11.44 -5.05 14.01
N SER A 170 11.17 -6.36 13.99
CA SER A 170 10.37 -6.98 12.93
C SER A 170 8.93 -6.46 12.90
N VAL A 171 8.35 -6.16 14.07
CA VAL A 171 7.04 -5.51 14.20
C VAL A 171 7.05 -4.13 13.55
N ASP A 172 8.04 -3.30 13.92
CA ASP A 172 8.19 -1.93 13.42
C ASP A 172 8.42 -1.92 11.90
N TRP A 173 9.26 -2.83 11.40
CA TRP A 173 9.51 -2.99 9.97
C TRP A 173 8.22 -3.33 9.19
N LEU A 174 7.45 -4.32 9.65
CA LEU A 174 6.23 -4.75 8.96
C LEU A 174 5.19 -3.63 8.94
N GLN A 175 5.01 -2.95 10.07
CA GLN A 175 4.05 -1.86 10.20
C GLN A 175 4.42 -0.63 9.37
N LYS A 176 5.69 -0.20 9.38
CA LYS A 176 6.14 0.99 8.63
C LYS A 176 6.14 0.76 7.13
N ASN A 177 6.61 -0.40 6.68
CA ASN A 177 6.85 -0.65 5.26
C ASN A 177 5.64 -1.25 4.53
N LEU A 178 4.77 -1.97 5.22
CA LEU A 178 3.59 -2.59 4.59
C LEU A 178 2.27 -2.15 5.23
N GLY A 179 2.25 -1.85 6.53
CA GLY A 179 1.04 -1.46 7.24
C GLY A 179 -0.10 -2.49 7.07
N PRO A 180 -1.35 -2.06 6.82
CA PRO A 180 -2.47 -2.96 6.59
C PRO A 180 -2.31 -3.88 5.37
N PHE A 181 -1.52 -3.47 4.36
CA PHE A 181 -1.28 -4.31 3.17
C PHE A 181 -0.49 -5.58 3.48
N SER A 182 0.19 -5.65 4.63
CA SER A 182 0.94 -6.83 5.09
C SER A 182 0.11 -8.10 5.09
N VAL A 183 -1.20 -8.03 5.38
CA VAL A 183 -2.10 -9.20 5.45
C VAL A 183 -2.30 -9.88 4.08
N LEU A 184 -1.96 -9.18 3.00
CA LEU A 184 -2.06 -9.66 1.62
C LEU A 184 -0.76 -10.31 1.12
N VAL A 185 0.31 -10.27 1.92
CA VAL A 185 1.63 -10.79 1.55
C VAL A 185 1.88 -12.13 2.24
N SER A 186 2.39 -13.13 1.52
CA SER A 186 2.80 -14.40 2.14
C SER A 186 4.03 -14.20 3.03
N LEU A 187 4.17 -15.03 4.06
CA LEU A 187 5.30 -14.98 4.97
C LEU A 187 6.63 -15.21 4.26
N GLY A 188 6.66 -16.10 3.26
CA GLY A 188 7.84 -16.30 2.41
C GLY A 188 8.25 -15.04 1.65
N ASN A 189 7.29 -14.26 1.14
CA ASN A 189 7.60 -13.00 0.47
C ASN A 189 8.10 -11.94 1.46
N LEU A 190 7.59 -11.91 2.70
CA LEU A 190 8.13 -11.03 3.74
C LEU A 190 9.60 -11.33 4.03
N LEU A 191 9.95 -12.61 4.16
CA LEU A 191 11.34 -13.06 4.36
C LEU A 191 12.26 -12.71 3.17
N ASN A 192 11.72 -12.69 1.95
CA ASN A 192 12.47 -12.26 0.77
C ASN A 192 12.69 -10.74 0.72
N LEU A 193 11.74 -9.96 1.23
CA LEU A 193 11.84 -8.49 1.28
C LEU A 193 12.77 -8.01 2.41
N ASN A 194 12.85 -8.76 3.50
CA ASN A 194 13.74 -8.48 4.63
C ASN A 194 14.27 -9.80 5.22
N THR A 195 15.53 -10.11 4.94
CA THR A 195 16.20 -11.32 5.43
C THR A 195 16.41 -11.34 6.94
N ASP A 196 16.37 -10.17 7.58
CA ASP A 196 16.49 -10.02 9.04
C ASP A 196 15.12 -10.05 9.74
N PHE A 197 14.02 -10.22 8.99
CA PHE A 197 12.68 -10.34 9.54
C PHE A 197 12.55 -11.64 10.36
N SER A 198 12.14 -11.51 11.61
CA SER A 198 11.89 -12.60 12.55
C SER A 198 10.38 -12.75 12.82
N PRO A 199 9.70 -13.72 12.16
CA PRO A 199 8.25 -13.89 12.31
C PRO A 199 7.80 -14.18 13.75
N LEU A 200 8.60 -14.94 14.51
CA LEU A 200 8.29 -15.27 15.91
C LEU A 200 8.32 -14.04 16.82
N SER A 201 9.15 -13.04 16.49
CA SER A 201 9.17 -11.77 17.22
C SER A 201 8.04 -10.80 16.82
N ALA A 202 7.27 -11.15 15.79
CA ALA A 202 6.23 -10.31 15.20
C ALA A 202 4.84 -10.96 15.22
N LEU A 203 4.62 -12.02 16.01
CA LEU A 203 3.35 -12.75 16.09
C LEU A 203 2.13 -11.85 16.35
N GLU A 204 2.32 -10.75 17.09
CA GLU A 204 1.27 -9.76 17.39
C GLU A 204 0.74 -8.99 16.18
N VAL A 205 1.51 -8.93 15.09
CA VAL A 205 1.12 -8.21 13.86
C VAL A 205 1.00 -9.11 12.64
N LEU A 206 1.28 -10.42 12.77
CA LEU A 206 1.02 -11.38 11.70
C LEU A 206 -0.48 -11.65 11.57
N SER A 207 -0.93 -11.84 10.33
CA SER A 207 -2.26 -12.39 10.08
C SER A 207 -2.34 -13.85 10.54
N PRO A 208 -3.56 -14.37 10.82
CA PRO A 208 -3.74 -15.78 11.13
C PRO A 208 -3.22 -16.71 10.01
N LYS A 209 -3.36 -16.29 8.75
CA LYS A 209 -2.80 -17.01 7.60
C LYS A 209 -1.28 -17.07 7.64
N GLN A 210 -0.59 -15.95 7.86
CA GLN A 210 0.88 -15.92 7.97
C GLN A 210 1.38 -16.73 9.18
N THR A 211 0.66 -16.69 10.29
CA THR A 211 0.97 -17.51 11.47
C THR A 211 0.82 -19.00 11.18
N ALA A 212 -0.18 -19.39 10.39
CA ALA A 212 -0.32 -20.76 9.91
C ALA A 212 0.78 -21.15 8.90
N GLU A 213 1.17 -20.25 7.99
CA GLU A 213 2.30 -20.44 7.08
C GLU A 213 3.61 -20.69 7.84
N LEU A 214 3.84 -19.96 8.95
CA LEU A 214 4.99 -20.15 9.83
C LEU A 214 5.08 -21.58 10.37
N VAL A 215 3.94 -22.14 10.78
CA VAL A 215 3.85 -23.50 11.32
C VAL A 215 4.01 -24.55 10.22
N VAL A 216 3.34 -24.38 9.08
CA VAL A 216 3.23 -25.43 8.05
C VAL A 216 4.41 -25.43 7.08
N LEU A 217 4.81 -24.26 6.57
CA LEU A 217 5.72 -24.19 5.42
C LEU A 217 7.19 -24.36 5.81
N PRO A 218 8.03 -24.98 4.96
CA PRO A 218 9.47 -25.07 5.18
C PRO A 218 10.16 -23.76 4.80
N LEU A 219 10.04 -22.74 5.66
CA LEU A 219 10.59 -21.41 5.41
C LEU A 219 12.08 -21.33 5.82
N PRO A 220 12.93 -20.61 5.07
CA PRO A 220 14.36 -20.51 5.33
C PRO A 220 14.65 -19.66 6.58
N GLY A 221 15.78 -19.94 7.24
CA GLY A 221 16.30 -19.10 8.34
C GLY A 221 15.52 -19.18 9.66
N LEU A 222 14.57 -20.11 9.78
CA LEU A 222 13.75 -20.27 11.00
C LEU A 222 14.29 -21.34 11.95
N PRO A 223 13.93 -21.28 13.25
CA PRO A 223 14.23 -22.34 14.22
C PRO A 223 13.60 -23.70 13.87
N GLY A 224 13.91 -24.71 14.70
CA GLY A 224 13.29 -26.04 14.62
C GLY A 224 11.76 -25.98 14.67
N LYS A 225 11.11 -26.91 13.96
CA LYS A 225 9.65 -26.96 13.86
C LYS A 225 8.95 -27.09 15.22
N ASP A 226 9.54 -27.83 16.14
CA ASP A 226 9.10 -27.97 17.52
C ASP A 226 9.06 -26.62 18.25
N VAL A 227 10.11 -25.81 18.12
CA VAL A 227 10.20 -24.47 18.71
C VAL A 227 9.12 -23.56 18.14
N ILE A 228 8.94 -23.59 16.81
CA ILE A 228 7.92 -22.78 16.12
C ILE A 228 6.52 -23.15 16.61
N VAL A 229 6.19 -24.44 16.60
CA VAL A 229 4.86 -24.93 17.02
C VAL A 229 4.59 -24.52 18.46
N ASN A 230 5.50 -24.82 19.38
CA ASN A 230 5.30 -24.50 20.80
C ASN A 230 5.12 -22.99 21.01
N THR A 231 6.00 -22.16 20.43
CA THR A 231 5.93 -20.70 20.58
C THR A 231 4.62 -20.13 20.03
N VAL A 232 4.17 -20.60 18.86
CA VAL A 232 2.92 -20.13 18.25
C VAL A 232 1.71 -20.55 19.08
N PHE A 233 1.65 -21.79 19.58
CA PHE A 233 0.53 -22.24 20.38
C PHE A 233 0.52 -21.62 21.78
N ASP A 234 1.69 -21.44 22.42
CA ASP A 234 1.80 -20.70 23.69
C ASP A 234 1.26 -19.27 23.50
N TYR A 235 1.69 -18.59 22.43
CA TYR A 235 1.16 -17.28 22.08
C TYR A 235 -0.37 -17.34 21.85
N LEU A 236 -0.89 -18.17 20.96
CA LEU A 236 -2.32 -18.13 20.63
C LEU A 236 -3.22 -18.51 21.83
N THR A 237 -2.76 -19.39 22.72
CA THR A 237 -3.58 -19.90 23.84
C THR A 237 -3.66 -18.95 25.04
N GLU A 238 -2.74 -18.00 25.19
CA GLU A 238 -2.83 -16.94 26.22
C GLU A 238 -4.11 -16.08 26.07
N SER A 239 -4.57 -15.85 24.83
CA SER A 239 -5.79 -15.06 24.56
C SER A 239 -6.43 -15.51 23.25
N PRO A 240 -7.10 -16.68 23.23
CA PRO A 240 -7.52 -17.34 21.98
C PRO A 240 -8.43 -16.52 21.08
N LYS A 241 -9.30 -15.69 21.67
CA LYS A 241 -10.24 -14.85 20.93
C LYS A 241 -9.53 -13.64 20.33
N GLU A 242 -8.77 -12.92 21.14
CA GLU A 242 -8.04 -11.71 20.76
C GLU A 242 -6.92 -12.04 19.75
N ARG A 243 -6.24 -13.18 19.93
CA ARG A 243 -5.19 -13.67 19.04
C ARG A 243 -5.72 -14.55 17.89
N ARG A 244 -7.05 -14.61 17.72
CA ARG A 244 -7.72 -15.18 16.54
C ARG A 244 -7.33 -16.65 16.26
N LEU A 245 -7.27 -17.44 17.33
CA LEU A 245 -6.97 -18.87 17.27
C LEU A 245 -7.91 -19.63 16.31
N PRO A 246 -9.24 -19.37 16.27
CA PRO A 246 -10.13 -20.07 15.32
C PRO A 246 -9.74 -19.84 13.85
N GLU A 247 -9.43 -18.60 13.46
CA GLU A 247 -9.01 -18.29 12.08
C GLU A 247 -7.64 -18.88 11.76
N PHE A 248 -6.73 -18.90 12.73
CA PHE A 248 -5.44 -19.59 12.58
C PHE A 248 -5.66 -21.08 12.31
N LEU A 249 -6.50 -21.76 13.10
CA LEU A 249 -6.79 -23.20 12.93
C LEU A 249 -7.42 -23.49 11.56
N TYR A 250 -8.32 -22.63 11.10
CA TYR A 250 -8.88 -22.72 9.75
C TYR A 250 -7.77 -22.70 8.67
N HIS A 251 -6.84 -21.75 8.75
CA HIS A 251 -5.73 -21.68 7.79
C HIS A 251 -4.72 -22.82 7.95
N LEU A 252 -4.48 -23.27 9.19
CA LEU A 252 -3.59 -24.38 9.49
C LEU A 252 -4.04 -25.67 8.81
N VAL A 253 -5.33 -26.01 8.94
CA VAL A 253 -5.92 -27.20 8.30
C VAL A 253 -5.79 -27.09 6.78
N ARG A 254 -6.24 -25.97 6.21
CA ARG A 254 -6.24 -25.78 4.74
C ARG A 254 -4.83 -25.86 4.14
N LEU A 255 -3.85 -25.20 4.76
CA LEU A 255 -2.46 -25.25 4.30
C LEU A 255 -1.84 -26.64 4.45
N SER A 256 -2.19 -27.37 5.52
CA SER A 256 -1.70 -28.74 5.73
C SER A 256 -2.22 -29.70 4.65
N GLU A 257 -3.49 -29.54 4.24
CA GLU A 257 -4.08 -30.30 3.12
C GLU A 257 -3.36 -29.99 1.79
N GLU A 258 -3.13 -28.71 1.50
CA GLU A 258 -2.42 -28.26 0.30
C GLU A 258 -0.99 -28.85 0.23
N VAL A 259 -0.23 -28.77 1.32
CA VAL A 259 1.14 -29.31 1.38
C VAL A 259 1.16 -30.84 1.25
N THR A 260 0.23 -31.54 1.90
CA THR A 260 0.12 -33.00 1.81
C THR A 260 -0.20 -33.44 0.38
N LEU A 261 -1.13 -32.74 -0.28
CA LEU A 261 -1.48 -33.00 -1.67
C LEU A 261 -0.29 -32.77 -2.60
N CYS A 262 0.44 -31.66 -2.43
CA CYS A 262 1.66 -31.38 -3.20
C CYS A 262 2.73 -32.48 -3.01
N ALA A 263 2.93 -32.96 -1.79
CA ALA A 263 3.87 -34.06 -1.51
C ALA A 263 3.46 -35.36 -2.22
N LEU A 264 2.17 -35.70 -2.20
CA LEU A 264 1.64 -36.88 -2.88
C LEU A 264 1.79 -36.81 -4.41
N VAL A 265 1.50 -35.64 -5.01
CA VAL A 265 1.68 -35.42 -6.46
C VAL A 265 3.15 -35.56 -6.86
N ASN A 266 4.06 -34.91 -6.12
CA ASN A 266 5.50 -34.98 -6.41
C ASN A 266 6.04 -36.42 -6.29
N THR A 267 5.58 -37.16 -5.28
CA THR A 267 5.95 -38.58 -5.11
C THR A 267 5.45 -39.43 -6.27
N SER A 268 4.22 -39.18 -6.75
CA SER A 268 3.64 -39.89 -7.89
C SER A 268 4.36 -39.56 -9.20
N SER A 269 4.69 -38.29 -9.47
CA SER A 269 5.44 -37.88 -10.67
C SER A 269 6.83 -38.52 -10.74
N ASN A 270 7.51 -38.68 -9.60
CA ASN A 270 8.81 -39.36 -9.54
C ASN A 270 8.71 -40.89 -9.78
N LEU A 271 7.53 -41.49 -9.55
CA LEU A 271 7.26 -42.89 -9.85
C LEU A 271 6.94 -43.15 -11.34
N PHE A 272 6.54 -42.12 -12.10
CA PHE A 272 6.28 -42.23 -13.55
C PHE A 272 7.48 -41.87 -14.43
N LEU A 273 8.55 -41.32 -13.84
CA LEU A 273 9.78 -40.91 -14.55
C LEU A 273 10.96 -41.88 -14.34
N ASN A 274 10.74 -42.98 -13.61
CA ASN A 274 11.65 -44.13 -13.48
C ASN A 274 11.02 -45.37 -14.11
#